data_AF-A0A2E2YEL4-F1
#
_entry.id   AF-A0A2E2YEL4-F1
#
_cell.length_a   1.000
_cell.length_b   1.000
_cell.length_c   1.000
_cell.angle_alpha   90.00
_cell.angle_beta   90.00
_cell.angle_gamma   90.00
#
_symmetry.space_group_name_H-M   'P 1'
#
loop_
_entity.id
_entity.type
_entity.pdbx_description
1 polymer ?
#
loop_
_entity_poly.entity_id
_entity_poly.type
_entity_poly.pdbx_seq_one_letter_code
_entity_poly.pdbx_strand_id
1 'polypeptide(L)'
;MGQYLDDLWNDLEQTWDLAMKVNDLSESDRNNPNKAWEDYFKGDALVDIGRTETELGSEATVNRVFCKNIYGIQYNNETKYWVPFRHGEVDAVKFSED
;
A
#
# COMPACT_ATOMS: atom_id res chain seq x y z
N MET A 1 -2.00 -2.35 25.57
CA MET A 1 -2.27 -3.27 24.45
C MET A 1 -3.23 -2.70 23.41
N GLY A 2 -4.34 -2.05 23.80
CA GLY A 2 -5.33 -1.49 22.85
C GLY A 2 -4.73 -0.52 21.82
N GLN A 3 -4.02 0.52 22.27
CA GLN A 3 -3.54 1.58 21.38
C GLN A 3 -2.62 1.12 20.24
N TYR A 4 -1.75 0.14 20.47
CA TYR A 4 -0.88 -0.40 19.41
C TYR A 4 -1.66 -1.20 18.36
N LEU A 5 -2.64 -1.99 18.81
CA LEU A 5 -3.55 -2.71 17.91
C LEU A 5 -4.48 -1.74 17.15
N ASP A 6 -4.95 -0.69 17.82
CA ASP A 6 -5.75 0.36 17.21
C ASP A 6 -4.96 1.14 16.15
N ASP A 7 -3.69 1.47 16.44
CA ASP A 7 -2.79 2.13 15.49
C ASP A 7 -2.53 1.22 14.26
N LEU A 8 -2.29 -0.08 14.48
CA LEU A 8 -2.13 -1.05 13.39
C LEU A 8 -3.40 -1.18 12.53
N TRP A 9 -4.58 -1.17 13.16
CA TRP A 9 -5.86 -1.20 12.46
C TRP A 9 -6.08 0.08 11.66
N ASN A 10 -5.82 1.25 12.25
CA ASN A 10 -5.92 2.54 11.57
C ASN A 10 -4.97 2.62 10.37
N ASP A 11 -3.76 2.09 10.51
CA ASP A 11 -2.78 2.03 9.42
C ASP A 11 -3.26 1.13 8.28
N LEU A 12 -3.81 -0.05 8.61
CA LEU A 12 -4.38 -0.97 7.63
C LEU A 12 -5.58 -0.34 6.91
N GLU A 13 -6.48 0.31 7.65
CA GLU A 13 -7.69 0.93 7.11
C GLU A 13 -7.34 2.06 6.14
N GLN A 14 -6.37 2.92 6.49
CA GLN A 14 -5.89 3.98 5.60
C GLN A 14 -5.28 3.42 4.30
N THR A 15 -4.47 2.37 4.39
CA THR A 15 -3.88 1.72 3.21
C THR A 15 -4.96 1.02 2.37
N TRP A 16 -5.96 0.43 3.02
CA TRP A 16 -7.09 -0.21 2.35
C TRP A 16 -7.96 0.81 1.60
N ASP A 17 -8.30 1.93 2.24
CA ASP A 17 -9.05 3.03 1.62
C ASP A 17 -8.34 3.58 0.39
N LEU A 18 -7.01 3.73 0.47
CA LEU A 18 -6.20 4.15 -0.66
C LEU A 18 -6.26 3.14 -1.82
N ALA A 19 -6.18 1.84 -1.53
CA ALA A 19 -6.33 0.80 -2.54
C ALA A 19 -7.75 0.77 -3.15
N MET A 20 -8.78 0.92 -2.31
CA MET A 20 -10.19 1.01 -2.74
C MET A 20 -10.42 2.18 -3.68
N LYS A 21 -9.87 3.37 -3.39
CA LYS A 21 -9.97 4.55 -4.27
C LYS A 21 -9.49 4.27 -5.69
N VAL A 22 -8.39 3.52 -5.84
CA VAL A 22 -7.86 3.14 -7.15
C VAL A 22 -8.65 1.98 -7.78
N ASN A 23 -9.12 1.03 -6.97
CA ASN A 23 -9.91 -0.10 -7.45
C ASN A 23 -11.32 0.28 -7.94
N ASP A 24 -11.89 1.36 -7.40
CA ASP A 24 -13.18 1.92 -7.80
C ASP A 24 -13.10 2.71 -9.12
N LEU A 25 -11.88 2.97 -9.61
CA LEU A 25 -11.68 3.61 -10.90
C LEU A 25 -12.09 2.68 -12.06
N SER A 26 -12.15 3.28 -13.24
CA SER A 26 -12.35 2.54 -14.48
C SER A 26 -11.29 1.46 -14.66
N GLU A 27 -11.67 0.34 -15.28
CA GLU A 27 -10.74 -0.78 -15.52
C GLU A 27 -9.48 -0.32 -16.28
N SER A 28 -9.61 0.68 -17.16
CA SER A 28 -8.48 1.25 -17.91
C SER A 28 -7.46 1.98 -17.03
N ASP A 29 -7.90 2.60 -15.93
CA ASP A 29 -7.03 3.34 -15.01
C ASP A 29 -6.43 2.39 -13.96
N ARG A 30 -7.25 1.53 -13.36
CA ARG A 30 -6.78 0.60 -12.33
C ARG A 30 -5.84 -0.47 -12.88
N ASN A 31 -6.06 -0.94 -14.12
CA ASN A 31 -5.25 -1.99 -14.74
C ASN A 31 -3.91 -1.48 -15.23
N ASN A 32 -3.68 -0.16 -15.23
CA ASN A 32 -2.44 0.45 -15.68
C ASN A 32 -1.65 0.92 -14.46
N PRO A 33 -0.64 0.15 -14.00
CA PRO A 33 -0.06 0.41 -12.71
C PRO A 33 0.75 1.70 -12.66
N ASN A 34 1.38 2.04 -13.78
CA ASN A 34 2.13 3.30 -13.93
C ASN A 34 1.21 4.52 -13.90
N LYS A 35 0.01 4.40 -14.49
CA LYS A 35 -0.97 5.48 -14.46
C LYS A 35 -1.57 5.64 -13.06
N ALA A 36 -1.94 4.54 -12.42
CA ALA A 36 -2.41 4.55 -11.04
C ALA A 36 -1.35 5.16 -10.09
N TRP A 37 -0.08 4.84 -10.31
CA TRP A 37 1.04 5.44 -9.59
C TRP A 37 1.11 6.96 -9.73
N GLU A 38 1.25 7.47 -10.96
CA GLU A 38 1.46 8.90 -11.21
C GLU A 38 0.22 9.74 -10.86
N ASP A 39 -0.99 9.25 -11.16
CA ASP A 39 -2.22 10.04 -11.00
C ASP A 39 -2.79 9.99 -9.57
N TYR A 40 -2.60 8.89 -8.84
CA TYR A 40 -3.28 8.64 -7.55
C TYR A 40 -2.34 8.41 -6.37
N PHE A 41 -1.30 7.57 -6.51
CA PHE A 41 -0.46 7.20 -5.38
C PHE A 41 0.66 8.20 -5.09
N LYS A 42 1.36 8.69 -6.11
CA LYS A 42 2.55 9.55 -5.95
C LYS A 42 2.26 10.89 -5.26
N GLY A 43 1.00 11.34 -5.30
CA GLY A 43 0.55 12.56 -4.60
C GLY A 43 -0.01 12.32 -3.20
N ASP A 44 -0.19 11.08 -2.77
CA ASP A 44 -0.85 10.77 -1.51
C ASP A 44 0.10 10.90 -0.31
N ALA A 45 -0.39 11.45 0.80
CA ALA A 45 0.42 11.68 2.00
C ALA A 45 0.85 10.39 2.69
N LEU A 46 0.09 9.30 2.53
CA LEU A 46 0.36 7.98 3.09
C LEU A 46 1.50 7.27 2.36
N VAL A 47 1.71 7.59 1.09
CA VAL A 47 2.68 6.93 0.21
C VAL A 47 4.10 7.40 0.52
N ASP A 48 5.02 6.44 0.59
CA ASP A 48 6.45 6.69 0.65
C ASP A 48 7.01 6.67 -0.78
N ILE A 49 7.06 7.85 -1.38
CA ILE A 49 7.54 8.05 -2.75
C ILE A 49 9.00 7.63 -2.87
N GLY A 50 9.85 8.03 -1.91
CA GLY A 50 11.28 7.73 -1.96
C GLY A 50 11.55 6.23 -1.90
N ARG A 51 10.84 5.50 -1.03
CA ARG A 51 10.96 4.04 -0.96
C ARG A 51 10.40 3.37 -2.20
N THR A 52 9.24 3.81 -2.68
CA THR A 52 8.61 3.24 -3.88
C THR A 52 9.46 3.43 -5.11
N GLU A 53 10.02 4.63 -5.34
CA GLU A 53 10.92 4.89 -6.48
C GLU A 53 12.24 4.11 -6.36
N THR A 54 12.75 3.91 -5.15
CA THR A 54 13.96 3.10 -4.91
C THR A 54 13.71 1.63 -5.25
N GLU A 55 12.60 1.05 -4.81
CA GLU A 55 12.19 -0.32 -5.13
C GLU A 55 11.81 -0.48 -6.59
N LEU A 56 11.20 0.56 -7.18
CA LEU A 56 10.90 0.60 -8.61
C LEU A 56 12.20 0.47 -9.41
N GLY A 57 13.25 1.21 -9.04
CA GLY A 57 14.62 1.03 -9.54
C GLY A 57 14.72 0.79 -11.05
N SER A 58 14.89 -0.49 -11.44
CA SER A 58 15.02 -0.95 -12.83
C SER A 58 13.74 -1.57 -13.43
N GLU A 59 12.69 -1.76 -12.64
CA GLU A 59 11.38 -2.18 -13.13
C GLU A 59 10.70 -1.01 -13.86
N ALA A 60 10.24 -1.27 -15.08
CA ALA A 60 9.51 -0.28 -15.88
C ALA A 60 8.05 -0.10 -15.43
N THR A 61 7.57 -0.93 -14.49
CA THR A 61 6.17 -0.97 -14.08
C THR A 61 6.03 -0.97 -12.57
N VAL A 62 5.22 -0.05 -12.04
CA VAL A 62 4.96 0.08 -10.59
C VAL A 62 4.03 -1.03 -10.13
N ASN A 63 4.61 -2.16 -9.69
CA ASN A 63 3.83 -3.28 -9.17
C ASN A 63 3.56 -3.18 -7.67
N ARG A 64 4.39 -2.42 -6.94
CA ARG A 64 4.31 -2.26 -5.48
C ARG A 64 4.50 -0.80 -5.13
N VAL A 65 3.60 -0.31 -4.29
CA VAL A 65 3.62 1.02 -3.70
C VAL A 65 3.81 0.85 -2.20
N PHE A 66 4.82 1.50 -1.65
CA PHE A 66 5.10 1.46 -0.22
C PHE A 66 4.44 2.64 0.46
N CYS A 67 3.80 2.40 1.60
CA CYS A 67 3.32 3.48 2.44
C CYS A 67 4.36 3.78 3.52
N LYS A 68 4.20 4.92 4.20
CA LYS A 68 5.05 5.34 5.33
C LYS A 68 4.83 4.48 6.58
N ASN A 69 3.71 3.77 6.65
CA ASN A 69 3.41 2.82 7.70
C ASN A 69 4.00 1.42 7.37
N ILE A 70 3.60 0.39 8.11
CA ILE A 70 4.08 -0.98 7.92
C ILE A 70 3.43 -1.71 6.73
N TYR A 71 2.51 -1.06 6.04
CA TYR A 71 1.75 -1.60 4.93
C TYR A 71 2.15 -0.94 3.61
N GLY A 72 1.81 -1.59 2.51
CA GLY A 72 1.92 -1.06 1.16
C GLY A 72 0.76 -1.59 0.33
N ILE A 73 0.74 -1.24 -0.95
CA ILE A 73 -0.27 -1.68 -1.90
C ILE A 73 0.44 -2.34 -3.07
N GLN A 74 0.02 -3.56 -3.40
CA GLN A 74 0.56 -4.32 -4.51
C GLN A 74 -0.50 -4.49 -5.58
N TYR A 75 -0.11 -4.31 -6.83
CA TYR A 75 -0.95 -4.63 -7.96
C TYR A 75 -0.93 -6.14 -8.20
N ASN A 76 -2.12 -6.75 -8.23
CA ASN A 76 -2.31 -8.15 -8.54
C ASN A 76 -2.60 -8.31 -10.04
N ASN A 77 -1.69 -8.91 -10.80
CA ASN A 77 -1.85 -9.10 -12.24
C ASN A 77 -2.95 -10.11 -12.62
N GLU A 78 -3.31 -11.04 -11.73
CA GLU A 78 -4.33 -12.07 -12.01
C GLU A 78 -5.74 -11.49 -11.89
N THR A 79 -6.00 -10.77 -10.80
CA THR A 79 -7.31 -10.16 -10.53
C THR A 79 -7.42 -8.75 -11.09
N LYS A 80 -6.28 -8.12 -11.42
CA LYS A 80 -6.14 -6.73 -11.85
C LYS A 80 -6.66 -5.72 -10.83
N TYR A 81 -6.44 -6.02 -9.55
CA TYR A 81 -6.78 -5.16 -8.42
C TYR A 81 -5.55 -4.83 -7.59
N TRP A 82 -5.62 -3.68 -6.94
CA TRP A 82 -4.67 -3.24 -5.95
C TRP A 82 -5.06 -3.81 -4.59
N VAL A 83 -4.15 -4.55 -3.96
CA VAL A 83 -4.38 -5.17 -2.66
C VAL A 83 -3.32 -4.69 -1.67
N PRO A 84 -3.73 -4.32 -0.45
CA PRO A 84 -2.74 -3.97 0.57
C PRO A 84 -1.95 -5.22 0.97
N PHE A 85 -0.65 -5.02 1.17
CA PHE A 85 0.27 -6.02 1.69
C PHE A 85 1.04 -5.44 2.86
N ARG A 86 1.63 -6.31 3.68
CA ARG A 86 2.45 -5.90 4.81
C ARG A 86 3.91 -6.07 4.48
N HIS A 87 4.73 -5.08 4.81
CA HIS A 87 6.20 -5.15 4.65
C HIS A 87 6.97 -4.79 5.93
N GLY A 88 6.30 -4.24 6.96
CA GLY A 88 6.93 -3.96 8.25
C GLY A 88 6.86 -5.14 9.20
N GLU A 89 7.88 -5.29 10.05
CA GLU A 89 7.92 -6.31 11.09
C GLU A 89 6.73 -6.13 12.05
N VAL A 90 6.16 -7.26 12.50
CA VAL A 90 5.25 -7.25 13.64
C VAL A 90 6.10 -7.47 14.85
N ASP A 91 6.08 -6.53 15.79
CA ASP A 91 6.61 -6.80 17.11
C ASP A 91 5.68 -7.79 17.83
N ALA A 92 5.90 -9.09 17.60
CA ALA A 92 5.11 -10.17 18.18
C ALA A 92 5.23 -10.23 19.72
N VAL A 93 6.29 -9.62 20.28
CA VAL A 93 6.50 -9.51 21.72
C VAL A 93 5.41 -8.63 22.36
N LYS A 94 4.95 -7.58 21.66
CA LYS A 94 3.81 -6.75 22.10
C LYS A 94 2.45 -7.46 22.01
N PHE A 95 2.37 -8.63 21.37
CA PHE A 95 1.18 -9.47 21.31
C PHE A 95 1.15 -10.54 22.41
N SER A 96 2.27 -10.82 23.08
CA SER A 96 2.41 -11.93 24.04
C SER A 96 2.54 -11.52 25.51
N GLU A 97 2.56 -10.23 25.84
CA GLU A 97 2.48 -9.78 27.23
C GLU A 97 1.02 -9.78 27.70
N ASP A 98 0.59 -10.97 28.16
CA ASP A 98 -0.53 -11.17 29.10
C ASP A 98 -0.09 -10.74 30.51
#